data_AF-A0A1Y1IWX1-F1
#
_entry.id   AF-A0A1Y1IWX1-F1
#
_cell.length_a   1.000
_cell.length_b   1.000
_cell.length_c   1.000
_cell.angle_alpha   90.00
_cell.angle_beta   90.00
_cell.angle_gamma   90.00
#
_symmetry.space_group_name_H-M   'P 1'
#
loop_
_entity.id
_entity.type
_entity.pdbx_description
1 polymer ?
#
loop_
_entity_poly.entity_id
_entity_poly.type
_entity_poly.pdbx_seq_one_letter_code
_entity_poly.pdbx_strand_id
1 'polypeptide(L)'
;MKGFLKGLLGFMVVGGTTGISTGTPPALARAKNPEIEKALKEVDWPEEFPFSAKDFERYDETPDTTFYSSPRFVTHIDDYAIKALTNYYASVFPQSNTPGIAVLDLCSSWISHFPPNYKQERIAGLGLNEAELKENKVLTEFTVQDLNVNPKLPYEDNSFDVIVNAVSVDYLKKPLEIFKEMHRVLKPGGLCAMSFSNRCFWTKAISIWTGTSDVDHVYIVGSYFHYTGGFEAPQALDISPNPGRSDPMYVVYSRKLTA
;
A
#
# COMPACT_ATOMS: atom_id res chain seq x y z
N MET A 1 -41.21 -47.39 24.94
CA MET A 1 -41.85 -48.54 24.24
C MET A 1 -42.01 -48.14 22.79
N LYS A 2 -41.43 -48.74 21.74
CA LYS A 2 -40.63 -49.94 21.42
C LYS A 2 -39.72 -49.47 20.25
N GLY A 3 -38.44 -49.80 20.07
CA GLY A 3 -37.74 -51.06 20.29
C GLY A 3 -37.91 -51.98 19.06
N PHE A 4 -36.83 -52.20 18.29
CA PHE A 4 -36.45 -53.38 17.45
C PHE A 4 -35.46 -52.88 16.38
N LEU A 5 -34.13 -53.05 16.43
CA LEU A 5 -33.22 -54.18 16.72
C LEU A 5 -33.19 -55.28 15.64
N LYS A 6 -32.03 -55.38 14.96
CA LYS A 6 -31.30 -56.58 14.48
C LYS A 6 -30.28 -56.07 13.43
N GLY A 7 -28.96 -56.18 13.56
CA GLY A 7 -28.13 -57.13 14.29
C GLY A 7 -27.66 -58.21 13.32
N LEU A 8 -26.40 -58.13 12.87
CA LEU A 8 -25.62 -59.31 12.49
C LEU A 8 -24.13 -59.12 12.84
N LEU A 9 -23.68 -59.98 13.76
CA LEU A 9 -22.36 -60.60 13.96
C LEU A 9 -21.22 -60.12 13.02
N GLY A 10 -20.00 -59.78 13.45
CA GLY A 10 -19.24 -60.15 14.64
C GLY A 10 -18.12 -61.13 14.28
N PHE A 11 -16.83 -60.72 14.37
CA PHE A 11 -15.72 -61.58 14.80
C PHE A 11 -14.53 -60.77 15.35
N MET A 12 -14.03 -61.30 16.47
CA MET A 12 -12.87 -61.03 17.34
C MET A 12 -11.49 -61.04 16.63
N VAL A 13 -10.32 -60.61 17.15
CA VAL A 13 -9.77 -59.95 18.37
C VAL A 13 -8.24 -59.73 18.14
N VAL A 14 -7.65 -58.85 18.96
CA VAL A 14 -6.23 -58.66 19.37
C VAL A 14 -5.34 -57.68 18.59
N GLY A 15 -4.88 -56.63 19.31
CA GLY A 15 -3.44 -56.33 19.37
C GLY A 15 -3.03 -54.86 19.36
N GLY A 16 -2.51 -54.36 20.48
CA GLY A 16 -1.36 -53.44 20.45
C GLY A 16 -1.60 -51.94 20.64
N THR A 17 -1.58 -51.54 21.91
CA THR A 17 -1.03 -50.29 22.51
C THR A 17 -0.46 -49.14 21.64
N THR A 18 -0.90 -47.94 22.02
CA THR A 18 -0.21 -46.63 22.12
C THR A 18 0.24 -45.89 20.86
N GLY A 19 -0.34 -44.69 20.67
CA GLY A 19 0.22 -43.63 19.85
C GLY A 19 -0.75 -42.45 19.72
N ILE A 20 -0.58 -41.43 20.57
CA ILE A 20 -1.14 -40.10 20.30
C ILE A 20 -0.46 -39.56 19.05
N SER A 21 -1.23 -39.17 18.04
CA SER A 21 -0.74 -38.30 16.97
C SER A 21 -1.78 -37.23 16.69
N THR A 22 -1.52 -36.04 17.22
CA THR A 22 -2.05 -34.77 16.75
C THR A 22 -1.62 -34.56 15.30
N GLY A 23 -2.57 -34.36 14.40
CA GLY A 23 -2.31 -34.10 12.98
C GLY A 23 -3.12 -32.91 12.50
N THR A 24 -2.63 -31.70 12.74
CA THR A 24 -3.05 -30.50 12.01
C THR A 24 -2.67 -30.67 10.54
N PRO A 25 -3.54 -30.38 9.56
CA PRO A 25 -3.14 -30.44 8.16
C PRO A 25 -2.07 -29.37 7.87
N PRO A 26 -1.09 -29.64 6.98
CA PRO A 26 -0.06 -28.67 6.67
C PRO A 26 -0.71 -27.47 5.96
N ALA A 27 -0.64 -26.30 6.60
CA ALA A 27 -0.79 -25.05 5.91
C ALA A 27 0.36 -24.98 4.89
N LEU A 28 0.03 -25.06 3.60
CA LEU A 28 0.92 -24.63 2.52
C LEU A 28 1.25 -23.16 2.77
N ALA A 29 2.35 -22.89 3.46
CA ALA A 29 2.99 -21.59 3.45
C ALA A 29 3.46 -21.35 2.01
N ARG A 30 2.61 -20.72 1.20
CA ARG A 30 3.02 -20.21 -0.11
C ARG A 30 3.94 -19.03 0.17
N ALA A 31 5.20 -19.16 -0.25
CA ALA A 31 6.24 -18.18 0.00
C ALA A 31 5.92 -16.84 -0.70
N LYS A 32 6.37 -15.73 -0.10
CA LYS A 32 6.43 -14.41 -0.73
C LYS A 32 7.04 -14.51 -2.13
N ASN A 33 6.67 -13.63 -3.05
CA ASN A 33 7.28 -13.62 -4.38
C ASN A 33 8.69 -12.99 -4.30
N PRO A 34 9.78 -13.79 -4.40
CA PRO A 34 11.13 -13.24 -4.27
C PRO A 34 11.48 -12.26 -5.39
N GLU A 35 10.75 -12.28 -6.51
CA GLU A 35 10.97 -11.38 -7.63
C GLU A 35 10.57 -9.94 -7.29
N ILE A 36 9.58 -9.72 -6.41
CA ILE A 36 9.19 -8.38 -5.96
C ILE A 36 10.35 -7.66 -5.28
N GLU A 37 11.01 -8.32 -4.31
CA GLU A 37 12.11 -7.71 -3.56
C GLU A 37 13.40 -7.60 -4.39
N LYS A 38 13.51 -8.38 -5.48
CA LYS A 38 14.63 -8.31 -6.43
C LYS A 38 14.41 -7.29 -7.54
N ALA A 39 13.16 -6.95 -7.84
CA ALA A 39 12.77 -6.11 -8.98
C ALA A 39 13.47 -4.75 -9.03
N LEU A 40 14.01 -4.25 -7.89
CA LEU A 40 14.73 -2.99 -7.81
C LEU A 40 16.22 -3.11 -7.43
N LYS A 41 16.74 -4.32 -7.18
CA LYS A 41 18.13 -4.51 -6.67
C LYS A 41 19.20 -4.46 -7.76
N GLU A 42 18.89 -4.95 -8.95
CA GLU A 42 19.85 -5.11 -10.06
C GLU A 42 19.24 -4.58 -11.36
N VAL A 43 18.51 -3.46 -11.26
CA VAL A 43 17.90 -2.84 -12.43
C VAL A 43 18.96 -2.06 -13.20
N ASP A 44 19.13 -2.43 -14.46
CA ASP A 44 19.80 -1.59 -15.45
C ASP A 44 18.80 -0.51 -15.88
N TRP A 45 18.81 0.62 -15.17
CA TRP A 45 17.90 1.73 -15.45
C TRP A 45 18.27 2.35 -16.81
N PRO A 46 17.29 2.49 -17.73
CA PRO A 46 17.49 3.28 -18.93
C PRO A 46 18.00 4.70 -18.61
N GLU A 47 18.70 5.33 -19.55
CA GLU A 47 19.21 6.70 -19.33
C GLU A 47 18.06 7.73 -19.18
N GLU A 48 16.94 7.48 -19.87
CA GLU A 48 15.75 8.33 -19.86
C GLU A 48 14.55 7.59 -19.26
N PHE A 49 13.60 8.37 -18.71
CA PHE A 49 12.37 7.85 -18.16
C PHE A 49 11.61 7.01 -19.21
N PRO A 50 11.36 5.70 -18.96
CA PRO A 50 10.94 4.77 -20.01
C PRO A 50 9.46 4.84 -20.36
N PHE A 51 8.68 5.70 -19.69
CA PHE A 51 7.24 5.81 -19.87
C PHE A 51 6.86 7.08 -20.63
N SER A 52 5.93 6.92 -21.58
CA SER A 52 5.40 7.99 -22.41
C SER A 52 4.14 8.62 -21.80
N ALA A 53 3.67 9.74 -22.36
CA ALA A 53 2.43 10.36 -21.92
C ALA A 53 1.20 9.40 -22.02
N LYS A 54 1.19 8.49 -22.99
CA LYS A 54 0.09 7.54 -23.21
C LYS A 54 -0.05 6.52 -22.07
N ASP A 55 1.07 6.20 -21.41
CA ASP A 55 1.11 5.29 -20.27
C ASP A 55 0.37 5.85 -19.05
N PHE A 56 0.16 7.18 -19.02
CA PHE A 56 -0.54 7.92 -17.96
C PHE A 56 -1.95 8.37 -18.35
N GLU A 57 -2.43 7.99 -19.54
CA GLU A 57 -3.83 8.13 -19.93
C GLU A 57 -4.70 7.12 -19.19
N ARG A 58 -6.01 7.36 -19.13
CA ARG A 58 -6.98 6.52 -18.43
C ARG A 58 -8.14 6.16 -19.33
N TYR A 59 -8.85 5.07 -19.00
CA TYR A 59 -10.09 4.74 -19.71
C TYR A 59 -11.17 5.81 -19.47
N ASP A 60 -11.28 6.30 -18.24
CA ASP A 60 -12.18 7.39 -17.84
C ASP A 60 -11.38 8.66 -17.51
N GLU A 61 -11.34 9.55 -18.49
CA GLU A 61 -10.70 10.86 -18.40
C GLU A 61 -11.60 11.98 -17.85
N THR A 62 -12.81 11.65 -17.36
CA THR A 62 -13.63 12.65 -16.66
C THR A 62 -12.90 13.15 -15.40
N PRO A 63 -13.16 14.40 -14.96
CA PRO A 63 -12.48 14.97 -13.80
C PRO A 63 -12.61 14.11 -12.54
N ASP A 64 -11.52 13.96 -11.79
CA ASP A 64 -11.50 13.11 -10.59
C ASP A 64 -12.43 13.64 -9.51
N THR A 65 -12.58 14.97 -9.43
CA THR A 65 -13.57 15.63 -8.57
C THR A 65 -15.00 15.16 -8.80
N THR A 66 -15.35 14.74 -10.02
CA THR A 66 -16.66 14.16 -10.33
C THR A 66 -16.75 12.72 -9.84
N PHE A 67 -15.71 11.91 -10.07
CA PHE A 67 -15.69 10.50 -9.66
C PHE A 67 -15.66 10.31 -8.13
N TYR A 68 -15.00 11.23 -7.42
CA TYR A 68 -14.84 11.24 -5.96
C TYR A 68 -15.80 12.22 -5.25
N SER A 69 -16.83 12.73 -5.93
CA SER A 69 -17.77 13.69 -5.34
C SER A 69 -18.59 13.09 -4.19
N SER A 70 -18.90 11.81 -4.27
CA SER A 70 -19.64 11.06 -3.25
C SER A 70 -18.66 10.31 -2.35
N PRO A 71 -18.73 10.49 -1.01
CA PRO A 71 -17.83 9.81 -0.09
C PRO A 71 -18.08 8.31 -0.09
N ARG A 72 -17.00 7.56 0.14
CA ARG A 72 -16.98 6.10 0.23
C ARG A 72 -16.36 5.70 1.57
N PHE A 73 -17.20 5.49 2.58
CA PHE A 73 -16.77 4.98 3.89
C PHE A 73 -16.60 3.46 3.88
N VAL A 74 -15.72 2.99 3.01
CA VAL A 74 -15.34 1.57 2.86
C VAL A 74 -13.83 1.45 2.76
N THR A 75 -13.31 0.26 3.04
CA THR A 75 -11.93 -0.08 2.75
C THR A 75 -11.83 -0.66 1.35
N HIS A 76 -10.75 -0.34 0.63
CA HIS A 76 -10.53 -0.78 -0.76
C HIS A 76 -9.73 -2.08 -0.88
N ILE A 77 -9.32 -2.64 0.25
CA ILE A 77 -8.54 -3.86 0.42
C ILE A 77 -9.10 -4.64 1.62
N ASP A 78 -8.87 -5.95 1.66
CA ASP A 78 -9.33 -6.80 2.76
C ASP A 78 -8.60 -6.58 4.08
N ASP A 79 -9.20 -7.07 5.17
CA ASP A 79 -8.68 -6.91 6.53
C ASP A 79 -7.28 -7.50 6.75
N TYR A 80 -6.91 -8.55 6.00
CA TYR A 80 -5.58 -9.14 6.12
C TYR A 80 -4.54 -8.21 5.50
N ALA A 81 -4.80 -7.68 4.31
CA ALA A 81 -3.93 -6.72 3.63
C ALA A 81 -3.80 -5.43 4.44
N ILE A 82 -4.90 -4.94 5.03
CA ILE A 82 -4.87 -3.81 5.99
C ILE A 82 -3.95 -4.14 7.16
N LYS A 83 -4.11 -5.30 7.78
CA LYS A 83 -3.27 -5.70 8.93
C LYS A 83 -1.79 -5.77 8.55
N ALA A 84 -1.47 -6.26 7.36
CA ALA A 84 -0.10 -6.28 6.86
C ALA A 84 0.47 -4.87 6.68
N LEU A 85 -0.30 -3.96 6.08
CA LEU A 85 0.09 -2.57 5.89
C LEU A 85 0.28 -1.84 7.22
N THR A 86 -0.64 -2.04 8.16
CA THR A 86 -0.54 -1.48 9.52
C THR A 86 0.72 -1.98 10.24
N ASN A 87 1.07 -3.26 10.11
CA ASN A 87 2.29 -3.81 10.69
C ASN A 87 3.55 -3.24 10.02
N TYR A 88 3.51 -3.00 8.71
CA TYR A 88 4.60 -2.32 8.01
C TYR A 88 4.77 -0.88 8.53
N TYR A 89 3.70 -0.10 8.64
CA TYR A 89 3.78 1.25 9.21
C TYR A 89 4.29 1.23 10.65
N ALA A 90 3.88 0.25 11.47
CA ALA A 90 4.39 0.10 12.83
C ALA A 90 5.91 -0.16 12.90
N SER A 91 6.51 -0.75 11.85
CA SER A 91 7.94 -1.03 11.83
C SER A 91 8.80 0.10 11.28
N VAL A 92 8.23 0.99 10.45
CA VAL A 92 8.98 2.06 9.77
C VAL A 92 8.68 3.47 10.26
N PHE A 93 7.53 3.68 10.92
CA PHE A 93 7.21 4.99 11.47
C PHE A 93 8.08 5.33 12.68
N PRO A 94 8.47 6.60 12.85
CA PRO A 94 9.03 7.08 14.11
C PRO A 94 8.07 6.79 15.26
N GLN A 95 8.61 6.61 16.47
CA GLN A 95 7.81 6.33 17.66
C GLN A 95 6.67 7.35 17.83
N SER A 96 5.48 6.87 18.18
CA SER A 96 4.30 7.72 18.44
C SER A 96 4.61 8.80 19.49
N ASN A 97 4.10 10.01 19.31
CA ASN A 97 4.34 11.20 20.12
C ASN A 97 5.80 11.66 20.20
N THR A 98 6.61 11.38 19.18
CA THR A 98 7.96 11.96 19.08
C THR A 98 7.86 13.44 18.68
N PRO A 99 8.40 14.38 19.49
CA PRO A 99 8.35 15.82 19.17
C PRO A 99 9.02 16.16 17.83
N GLY A 100 8.41 17.08 17.07
CA GLY A 100 8.96 17.58 15.81
C GLY A 100 8.85 16.63 14.61
N ILE A 101 8.26 15.44 14.79
CA ILE A 101 7.93 14.51 13.70
C ILE A 101 6.61 14.90 13.04
N ALA A 102 6.63 15.03 11.72
CA ALA A 102 5.46 15.28 10.89
C ALA A 102 5.28 14.18 9.83
N VAL A 103 4.04 13.75 9.65
CA VAL A 103 3.64 12.72 8.67
C VAL A 103 2.68 13.32 7.65
N LEU A 104 2.87 13.00 6.36
CA LEU A 104 1.93 13.29 5.28
C LEU A 104 1.33 12.00 4.74
N ASP A 105 0.01 11.88 4.81
CA ASP A 105 -0.78 10.85 4.13
C ASP A 105 -1.30 11.41 2.81
N LEU A 106 -0.67 11.02 1.71
CA LEU A 106 -0.92 11.52 0.36
C LEU A 106 -1.96 10.64 -0.35
N CYS A 107 -2.95 11.29 -0.97
CA CYS A 107 -4.17 10.66 -1.48
C CYS A 107 -5.00 10.00 -0.36
N SER A 108 -5.07 10.66 0.79
CA SER A 108 -5.79 10.21 1.98
C SER A 108 -7.30 10.18 1.78
N SER A 109 -7.97 9.41 2.63
CA SER A 109 -9.42 9.23 2.71
C SER A 109 -9.84 9.21 4.19
N TRP A 110 -10.92 8.52 4.53
CA TRP A 110 -11.47 8.42 5.89
C TRP A 110 -10.67 7.51 6.84
N ILE A 111 -9.70 6.77 6.31
CA ILE A 111 -8.80 5.90 7.09
C ILE A 111 -7.42 5.80 6.44
N SER A 112 -6.36 5.97 7.23
CA SER A 112 -4.95 5.90 6.77
C SER A 112 -4.27 4.55 7.03
N HIS A 113 -4.95 3.60 7.67
CA HIS A 113 -4.40 2.29 8.09
C HIS A 113 -3.19 2.33 9.04
N PHE A 114 -3.01 3.45 9.75
CA PHE A 114 -1.93 3.63 10.72
C PHE A 114 -2.08 2.67 11.92
N PRO A 115 -0.97 2.39 12.64
CA PRO A 115 -1.02 1.60 13.86
C PRO A 115 -2.05 2.15 14.86
N PRO A 116 -2.77 1.29 15.61
CA PRO A 116 -3.71 1.74 16.61
C PRO A 116 -3.06 2.71 17.61
N ASN A 117 -3.70 3.86 17.84
CA ASN A 117 -3.23 4.92 18.72
C ASN A 117 -1.93 5.62 18.28
N TYR A 118 -1.50 5.47 17.02
CA TYR A 118 -0.44 6.31 16.47
C TYR A 118 -0.88 7.78 16.44
N LYS A 119 -0.05 8.67 16.99
CA LYS A 119 -0.35 10.10 17.15
C LYS A 119 0.92 10.92 17.10
N GLN A 120 0.92 11.94 16.25
CA GLN A 120 1.99 12.93 16.13
C GLN A 120 1.37 14.33 16.25
N GLU A 121 2.20 15.32 16.58
CA GLU A 121 1.75 16.72 16.62
C GLU A 121 1.20 17.18 15.26
N ARG A 122 1.74 16.60 14.18
CA ARG A 122 1.32 16.89 12.82
C ARG A 122 1.18 15.62 11.99
N ILE A 123 -0.04 15.31 11.60
CA ILE A 123 -0.39 14.31 10.59
C ILE A 123 -1.30 15.01 9.57
N ALA A 124 -0.74 15.37 8.43
CA ALA A 124 -1.47 16.02 7.35
C ALA A 124 -2.02 14.98 6.39
N GLY A 125 -3.30 15.09 6.02
CA GLY A 125 -3.87 14.30 4.92
C GLY A 125 -4.15 15.17 3.71
N LEU A 126 -3.80 14.71 2.51
CA LEU A 126 -4.20 15.38 1.27
C LEU A 126 -5.00 14.40 0.42
N GLY A 127 -6.25 14.74 0.10
CA GLY A 127 -7.16 13.86 -0.63
C GLY A 127 -8.17 14.62 -1.49
N LEU A 128 -9.12 13.89 -2.07
CA LEU A 128 -10.11 14.45 -3.00
C LEU A 128 -11.50 14.68 -2.38
N ASN A 129 -11.83 13.96 -1.31
CA ASN A 129 -13.16 14.04 -0.70
C ASN A 129 -13.08 14.63 0.71
N GLU A 130 -13.67 15.81 0.90
CA GLU A 130 -13.64 16.52 2.18
C GLU A 130 -14.34 15.75 3.31
N ALA A 131 -15.46 15.07 3.00
CA ALA A 131 -16.22 14.33 4.00
C ALA A 131 -15.46 13.09 4.49
N GLU A 132 -14.73 12.43 3.60
CA GLU A 132 -13.82 11.35 3.99
C GLU A 132 -12.69 11.87 4.88
N LEU A 133 -11.98 12.92 4.46
CA LEU A 133 -10.86 13.47 5.24
C LEU A 133 -11.28 13.93 6.64
N LYS A 134 -12.49 14.51 6.79
CA LYS A 134 -13.04 14.91 8.09
C LYS A 134 -13.29 13.74 9.05
N GLU A 135 -13.62 12.56 8.53
CA GLU A 135 -13.86 11.35 9.33
C GLU A 135 -12.55 10.62 9.71
N ASN A 136 -11.41 11.02 9.14
CA ASN A 136 -10.14 10.38 9.40
C ASN A 136 -9.54 10.80 10.76
N LYS A 137 -9.69 9.90 11.73
CA LYS A 137 -9.36 10.14 13.14
C LYS A 137 -7.86 10.31 13.44
N VAL A 138 -6.97 9.96 12.52
CA VAL A 138 -5.53 10.14 12.74
C VAL A 138 -5.01 11.48 12.23
N LEU A 139 -5.76 12.17 11.35
CA LEU A 139 -5.33 13.44 10.79
C LEU A 139 -5.47 14.58 11.82
N THR A 140 -4.46 15.44 11.87
CA THR A 140 -4.49 16.69 12.64
C THR A 140 -4.91 17.88 11.76
N GLU A 141 -4.66 17.77 10.46
CA GLU A 141 -5.06 18.72 9.42
C GLU A 141 -5.30 17.98 8.10
N PHE A 142 -6.07 18.58 7.19
CA PHE A 142 -6.22 18.03 5.85
C PHE A 142 -6.32 19.12 4.77
N THR A 143 -6.07 18.74 3.52
CA THR A 143 -6.25 19.58 2.35
C THR A 143 -6.99 18.82 1.26
N VAL A 144 -7.99 19.45 0.65
CA VAL A 144 -8.70 18.91 -0.51
C VAL A 144 -8.00 19.43 -1.76
N GLN A 145 -7.35 18.55 -2.52
CA GLN A 145 -6.63 18.93 -3.73
C GLN A 145 -6.53 17.76 -4.71
N ASP A 146 -6.84 18.05 -5.97
CA ASP A 146 -6.60 17.13 -7.08
C ASP A 146 -5.16 17.28 -7.59
N LEU A 147 -4.32 16.28 -7.31
CA LEU A 147 -2.91 16.26 -7.73
C LEU A 147 -2.73 16.06 -9.23
N ASN A 148 -3.72 15.49 -9.93
CA ASN A 148 -3.68 15.34 -11.38
C ASN A 148 -3.94 16.68 -12.08
N VAL A 149 -4.64 17.61 -11.42
CA VAL A 149 -4.83 19.00 -11.88
C VAL A 149 -3.67 19.88 -11.40
N ASN A 150 -3.45 19.94 -10.08
CA ASN A 150 -2.40 20.73 -9.45
C ASN A 150 -1.45 19.82 -8.64
N PRO A 151 -0.28 19.45 -9.17
CA PRO A 151 0.65 18.57 -8.48
C PRO A 151 1.43 19.27 -7.36
N LYS A 152 1.39 20.61 -7.27
CA LYS A 152 2.13 21.38 -6.26
C LYS A 152 1.56 21.15 -4.87
N LEU A 153 2.35 20.59 -3.96
CA LEU A 153 1.92 20.35 -2.59
C LEU A 153 1.87 21.67 -1.81
N PRO A 154 0.80 21.94 -1.04
CA PRO A 154 0.60 23.21 -0.32
C PRO A 154 1.39 23.26 1.00
N TYR A 155 2.62 22.78 0.99
CA TYR A 155 3.49 22.69 2.17
C TYR A 155 4.87 23.26 1.86
N GLU A 156 5.54 23.75 2.89
CA GLU A 156 6.91 24.26 2.82
C GLU A 156 7.93 23.14 2.56
N ASP A 157 9.12 23.53 2.12
CA ASP A 157 10.23 22.60 1.91
C ASP A 157 10.62 21.92 3.23
N ASN A 158 11.01 20.64 3.17
CA ASN A 158 11.50 19.88 4.32
C ASN A 158 10.57 19.92 5.55
N SER A 159 9.26 19.84 5.33
CA SER A 159 8.25 19.91 6.40
C SER A 159 7.82 18.57 6.97
N PHE A 160 8.11 17.45 6.30
CA PHE A 160 7.68 16.10 6.72
C PHE A 160 8.85 15.12 6.90
N ASP A 161 8.74 14.24 7.88
CA ASP A 161 9.69 13.15 8.14
C ASP A 161 9.28 11.85 7.43
N VAL A 162 7.97 11.69 7.22
CA VAL A 162 7.37 10.53 6.55
C VAL A 162 6.30 10.98 5.58
N ILE A 163 6.34 10.47 4.35
CA ILE A 163 5.24 10.53 3.38
C ILE A 163 4.78 9.09 3.10
N VAL A 164 3.48 8.86 3.16
CA VAL A 164 2.87 7.59 2.75
C VAL A 164 1.80 7.82 1.69
N ASN A 165 1.58 6.82 0.86
CA ASN A 165 0.48 6.75 -0.08
C ASN A 165 -0.08 5.32 -0.03
N ALA A 166 -1.31 5.18 0.45
CA ALA A 166 -1.99 3.89 0.52
C ALA A 166 -2.93 3.73 -0.68
N VAL A 167 -2.67 2.69 -1.48
CA VAL A 167 -3.53 2.19 -2.56
C VAL A 167 -4.02 3.25 -3.55
N SER A 168 -3.14 4.22 -3.88
CA SER A 168 -3.52 5.37 -4.71
C SER A 168 -2.49 5.80 -5.77
N VAL A 169 -1.26 5.27 -5.75
CA VAL A 169 -0.19 5.65 -6.69
C VAL A 169 -0.55 5.32 -8.16
N ASP A 170 -1.42 4.34 -8.35
CA ASP A 170 -1.97 3.84 -9.61
C ASP A 170 -2.90 4.83 -10.32
N TYR A 171 -3.33 5.91 -9.65
CA TYR A 171 -4.18 6.95 -10.22
C TYR A 171 -3.43 8.23 -10.64
N LEU A 172 -2.12 8.30 -10.38
CA LEU A 172 -1.33 9.51 -10.62
C LEU A 172 -0.93 9.65 -12.09
N LYS A 173 -1.44 10.69 -12.76
CA LYS A 173 -1.13 11.01 -14.16
C LYS A 173 0.17 11.79 -14.34
N LYS A 174 0.66 12.44 -13.28
CA LYS A 174 1.86 13.28 -13.29
C LYS A 174 2.88 12.83 -12.24
N PRO A 175 3.29 11.54 -12.23
CA PRO A 175 4.04 10.99 -11.11
C PRO A 175 5.36 11.71 -10.86
N LEU A 176 6.12 12.09 -11.90
CA LEU A 176 7.39 12.79 -11.71
C LEU A 176 7.21 14.22 -11.13
N GLU A 177 6.14 14.92 -11.47
CA GLU A 177 5.85 16.24 -10.87
C GLU A 177 5.48 16.09 -9.38
N ILE A 178 4.66 15.09 -9.07
CA ILE A 178 4.20 14.82 -7.70
C ILE A 178 5.36 14.30 -6.84
N PHE A 179 6.20 13.41 -7.36
CA PHE A 179 7.37 12.89 -6.64
C PHE A 179 8.43 13.96 -6.41
N LYS A 180 8.60 14.92 -7.35
CA LYS A 180 9.44 16.12 -7.12
C LYS A 180 8.93 16.95 -5.95
N GLU A 181 7.61 17.12 -5.83
CA GLU A 181 7.01 17.84 -4.71
C GLU A 181 7.11 17.04 -3.41
N MET A 182 6.93 15.71 -3.45
CA MET A 182 7.17 14.84 -2.30
C MET A 182 8.62 14.97 -1.84
N HIS A 183 9.60 14.94 -2.75
CA HIS A 183 11.00 15.18 -2.43
C HIS A 183 11.22 16.57 -1.82
N ARG A 184 10.58 17.62 -2.35
CA ARG A 184 10.70 18.99 -1.86
C ARG A 184 10.23 19.11 -0.40
N VAL A 185 9.06 18.58 -0.08
CA VAL A 185 8.45 18.68 1.26
C VAL A 185 9.01 17.66 2.25
N LEU A 186 9.69 16.61 1.81
CA LEU A 186 10.33 15.63 2.67
C LEU A 186 11.65 16.19 3.23
N LYS A 187 11.91 16.00 4.52
CA LYS A 187 13.18 16.34 5.17
C LYS A 187 14.31 15.43 4.67
N PRO A 188 15.59 15.89 4.68
CA PRO A 188 16.72 15.02 4.40
C PRO A 188 16.71 13.77 5.30
N GLY A 189 16.90 12.58 4.71
CA GLY A 189 16.78 11.29 5.40
C GLY A 189 15.34 10.83 5.67
N GLY A 190 14.33 11.65 5.37
CA GLY A 190 12.92 11.32 5.55
C GLY A 190 12.48 10.14 4.68
N LEU A 191 11.47 9.40 5.13
CA LEU A 191 10.94 8.21 4.47
C LEU A 191 9.79 8.57 3.52
N CYS A 192 9.76 7.97 2.34
CA CYS A 192 8.63 8.03 1.44
C CYS A 192 8.24 6.61 1.01
N ALA A 193 7.01 6.19 1.31
CA ALA A 193 6.56 4.81 1.08
C ALA A 193 5.22 4.75 0.33
N MET A 194 5.24 4.19 -0.88
CA MET A 194 4.07 3.95 -1.71
C MET A 194 3.64 2.49 -1.53
N SER A 195 2.42 2.29 -1.04
CA SER A 195 1.85 0.95 -0.82
C SER A 195 0.67 0.72 -1.76
N PHE A 196 0.61 -0.44 -2.39
CA PHE A 196 -0.40 -0.73 -3.39
C PHE A 196 -0.76 -2.22 -3.43
N SER A 197 -1.94 -2.49 -4.00
CA SER A 197 -2.51 -3.82 -4.21
C SER A 197 -2.90 -3.96 -5.69
N ASN A 198 -3.39 -5.13 -6.08
CA ASN A 198 -4.00 -5.33 -7.39
C ASN A 198 -5.47 -4.86 -7.45
N ARG A 199 -5.98 -4.31 -6.35
CA ARG A 199 -7.31 -3.67 -6.26
C ARG A 199 -7.21 -2.22 -6.70
N CYS A 200 -7.96 -1.87 -7.74
CA CYS A 200 -8.08 -0.49 -8.20
C CYS A 200 -9.45 -0.21 -8.83
N PHE A 201 -9.79 1.07 -8.95
CA PHE A 201 -10.84 1.53 -9.85
C PHE A 201 -10.29 1.48 -11.29
N TRP A 202 -10.45 0.34 -11.94
CA TRP A 202 -9.83 0.06 -13.25
C TRP A 202 -10.00 1.18 -14.29
N THR A 203 -11.17 1.84 -14.34
CA THR A 203 -11.40 2.93 -15.31
C THR A 203 -10.60 4.20 -15.00
N LYS A 204 -10.21 4.42 -13.73
CA LYS A 204 -9.47 5.58 -13.25
C LYS A 204 -7.98 5.32 -13.06
N ALA A 205 -7.54 4.07 -13.09
CA ALA A 205 -6.12 3.72 -13.06
C ALA A 205 -5.45 4.11 -14.38
N ILE A 206 -4.17 4.48 -14.31
CA ILE A 206 -3.36 4.78 -15.50
C ILE A 206 -3.19 3.54 -16.39
N SER A 207 -3.12 3.73 -17.69
CA SER A 207 -3.15 2.66 -18.68
C SER A 207 -2.02 1.64 -18.48
N ILE A 208 -0.81 2.11 -18.16
CA ILE A 208 0.33 1.23 -17.86
C ILE A 208 0.05 0.34 -16.66
N TRP A 209 -0.61 0.86 -15.62
CA TRP A 209 -0.98 0.05 -14.45
C TRP A 209 -1.95 -1.06 -14.83
N THR A 210 -2.98 -0.73 -15.62
CA THR A 210 -3.98 -1.72 -16.05
C THR A 210 -3.45 -2.76 -17.04
N GLY A 211 -2.31 -2.49 -17.68
CA GLY A 211 -1.70 -3.32 -18.72
C GLY A 211 -0.56 -4.21 -18.24
N THR A 212 -0.12 -4.11 -16.98
CA THR A 212 1.09 -4.76 -16.48
C THR A 212 0.86 -5.60 -15.21
N SER A 213 1.87 -6.38 -14.82
CA SER A 213 1.84 -7.24 -13.62
C SER A 213 2.25 -6.50 -12.35
N ASP A 214 2.06 -7.13 -11.19
CA ASP A 214 2.48 -6.59 -9.89
C ASP A 214 4.01 -6.34 -9.80
N VAL A 215 4.81 -7.16 -10.49
CA VAL A 215 6.28 -6.96 -10.57
C VAL A 215 6.60 -5.73 -11.40
N ASP A 216 5.87 -5.51 -12.49
CA ASP A 216 6.02 -4.31 -13.31
C ASP A 216 5.57 -3.07 -12.54
N HIS A 217 4.52 -3.16 -11.72
CA HIS A 217 4.09 -2.05 -10.85
C HIS A 217 5.18 -1.63 -9.88
N VAL A 218 5.93 -2.59 -9.32
CA VAL A 218 7.11 -2.30 -8.49
C VAL A 218 8.17 -1.55 -9.29
N TYR A 219 8.47 -1.99 -10.51
CA TYR A 219 9.41 -1.31 -11.41
C TYR A 219 8.93 0.11 -11.79
N ILE A 220 7.64 0.27 -12.08
CA ILE A 220 7.01 1.54 -12.43
C ILE A 220 7.15 2.55 -11.27
N VAL A 221 6.79 2.16 -10.04
CA VAL A 221 6.91 3.03 -8.88
C VAL A 221 8.37 3.29 -8.52
N GLY A 222 9.24 2.28 -8.67
CA GLY A 222 10.69 2.43 -8.52
C GLY A 222 11.27 3.46 -9.50
N SER A 223 10.79 3.45 -10.75
CA SER A 223 11.17 4.44 -11.77
C SER A 223 10.81 5.86 -11.31
N TYR A 224 9.64 6.07 -10.70
CA TYR A 224 9.25 7.39 -10.22
C TYR A 224 10.24 7.95 -9.19
N PHE A 225 10.72 7.13 -8.26
CA PHE A 225 11.78 7.52 -7.32
C PHE A 225 13.11 7.77 -8.03
N HIS A 226 13.54 6.84 -8.90
CA HIS A 226 14.82 6.90 -9.60
C HIS A 226 14.95 8.17 -10.46
N TYR A 227 13.99 8.41 -11.37
CA TYR A 227 14.05 9.50 -12.34
C TYR A 227 13.63 10.86 -11.75
N THR A 228 13.02 10.90 -10.57
CA THR A 228 12.86 12.16 -9.82
C THR A 228 14.21 12.69 -9.34
N GLY A 229 15.13 11.79 -8.99
CA GLY A 229 16.41 12.14 -8.37
C GLY A 229 16.27 12.62 -6.92
N GLY A 230 17.40 12.72 -6.20
CA GLY A 230 17.42 13.19 -4.81
C GLY A 230 16.97 12.16 -3.76
N PHE A 231 16.55 10.98 -4.19
CA PHE A 231 16.26 9.83 -3.33
C PHE A 231 17.41 8.81 -3.33
N GLU A 232 17.51 8.03 -2.27
CA GLU A 232 18.28 6.79 -2.26
C GLU A 232 17.74 5.80 -3.31
N ALA A 233 18.52 4.75 -3.61
CA ALA A 233 18.06 3.69 -4.50
C ALA A 233 16.74 3.09 -3.96
N PRO A 234 15.65 3.06 -4.76
CA PRO A 234 14.36 2.62 -4.28
C PRO A 234 14.39 1.13 -3.94
N GLN A 235 13.64 0.77 -2.90
CA GLN A 235 13.54 -0.59 -2.38
C GLN A 235 12.09 -1.07 -2.44
N ALA A 236 11.90 -2.38 -2.57
CA ALA A 236 10.59 -3.01 -2.65
C ALA A 236 10.44 -4.12 -1.60
N LEU A 237 9.23 -4.27 -1.08
CA LEU A 237 8.84 -5.33 -0.16
C LEU A 237 7.51 -5.96 -0.59
N ASP A 238 7.47 -7.29 -0.56
CA ASP A 238 6.21 -8.05 -0.56
C ASP A 238 5.75 -8.25 0.89
N ILE A 239 4.69 -7.54 1.27
CA ILE A 239 4.05 -7.67 2.58
C ILE A 239 2.72 -8.42 2.50
N SER A 240 2.44 -9.11 1.38
CA SER A 240 1.20 -9.86 1.17
C SER A 240 1.00 -10.89 2.28
N PRO A 241 -0.15 -10.89 2.98
CA PRO A 241 -0.34 -11.73 4.16
C PRO A 241 -0.69 -13.17 3.80
N ASN A 242 -1.43 -13.40 2.71
CA ASN A 242 -1.78 -14.74 2.24
C ASN A 242 -1.97 -14.77 0.71
N PRO A 243 -0.89 -14.92 -0.07
CA PRO A 243 -0.95 -14.88 -1.53
C PRO A 243 -2.02 -15.82 -2.14
N GLY A 244 -2.96 -15.23 -2.88
CA GLY A 244 -4.07 -15.93 -3.54
C GLY A 244 -5.28 -16.22 -2.66
N ARG A 245 -5.30 -15.74 -1.41
CA ARG A 245 -6.44 -15.82 -0.49
C ARG A 245 -6.82 -14.49 0.15
N SER A 246 -5.86 -13.57 0.21
CA SER A 246 -6.07 -12.16 0.51
C SER A 246 -5.65 -11.32 -0.69
N ASP A 247 -6.07 -10.07 -0.67
CA ASP A 247 -5.49 -9.04 -1.53
C ASP A 247 -3.97 -9.00 -1.29
N PRO A 248 -3.15 -8.92 -2.36
CA PRO A 248 -1.71 -8.73 -2.22
C PRO A 248 -1.43 -7.32 -1.73
N MET A 249 -0.25 -7.12 -1.15
CA MET A 249 0.19 -5.81 -0.68
C MET A 249 1.69 -5.67 -0.88
N TYR A 250 2.06 -4.66 -1.64
CA TYR A 250 3.43 -4.33 -1.97
C TYR A 250 3.76 -2.93 -1.46
N VAL A 251 5.03 -2.72 -1.12
CA VAL A 251 5.53 -1.40 -0.77
C VAL A 251 6.78 -1.11 -1.57
N VAL A 252 6.80 0.02 -2.27
CA VAL A 252 8.00 0.62 -2.82
C VAL A 252 8.31 1.88 -2.03
N TYR A 253 9.52 1.97 -1.51
CA TYR A 253 9.93 3.09 -0.66
C TYR A 253 11.35 3.54 -0.97
N SER A 254 11.63 4.78 -0.58
CA SER A 254 12.98 5.33 -0.58
C SER A 254 13.10 6.41 0.51
N ARG A 255 14.32 6.86 0.77
CA ARG A 255 14.60 8.02 1.61
C ARG A 255 15.15 9.16 0.79
N LYS A 256 14.85 10.39 1.19
CA LYS A 256 15.54 11.56 0.64
C LYS A 256 17.02 11.50 1.04
N LEU A 257 17.92 11.74 0.11
CA LEU A 257 19.36 11.78 0.39
C LEU A 257 19.66 12.81 1.49
N THR A 258 20.48 12.43 2.46
CA THR A 258 21.08 13.38 3.40
C THR A 258 22.13 14.19 2.64
N ALA A 259 22.05 15.53 2.73
CA ALA A 259 23.08 16.40 2.19
C ALA A 259 24.44 16.17 2.86
#